data_AF-A0A2S3QT82-F1
#
_entry.id   AF-A0A2S3QT82-F1
#
_cell.length_a   1.000
_cell.length_b   1.000
_cell.length_c   1.000
_cell.angle_alpha   90.00
_cell.angle_beta   90.00
_cell.angle_gamma   90.00
#
_symmetry.space_group_name_H-M   'P 1'
#
loop_
_entity.id
_entity.type
_entity.pdbx_description
1 polymer ?
#
loop_
_entity_poly.entity_id
_entity_poly.type
_entity_poly.pdbx_seq_one_letter_code
_entity_poly.pdbx_strand_id
1 'polypeptide(L)'
;MHNEFDFLTQETFNLNTQEQFLADEDFRNEFLFGSQSLESESESCVEYPQTSGFVYNIVKSSSTFSIRGVITDNISETFELASSGDVSTLKSLRIEKSEVAESLYYEIPNLDLAQVIYDQIFNKRFPLEEDLICNISDPGFSWWYQRSDDAIRINFKSHKLEGSGQRLKLGPIGDVCIASILFTRLEKALEEKMNLLEFSISEKHFILKPKDRFHRIFEELSLVFEEGELDSDAQILRGLDETLKLYLIELATIRKFWLQIESLNTNFDYSTSQNLLS
;
A
#
# COMPACT_ATOMS: atom_id res chain seq x y z
N MET A 1 54.42 17.28 -36.49
CA MET A 1 53.01 17.11 -36.08
C MET A 1 53.05 16.31 -34.78
N HIS A 2 53.28 16.95 -33.63
CA HIS A 2 52.24 17.53 -32.74
C HIS A 2 51.18 16.44 -32.45
N ASN A 3 51.27 15.63 -31.38
CA ASN A 3 51.39 15.91 -29.93
C ASN A 3 50.31 16.86 -29.38
N GLU A 4 49.06 16.66 -29.81
CA GLU A 4 47.88 17.32 -29.23
C GLU A 4 47.10 16.45 -28.23
N PHE A 5 47.44 15.15 -28.07
CA PHE A 5 46.71 14.25 -27.17
C PHE A 5 47.36 14.06 -25.79
N ASP A 6 48.67 14.33 -25.64
CA ASP A 6 49.37 14.24 -24.35
C ASP A 6 49.29 15.54 -23.52
N PHE A 7 48.79 16.63 -24.11
CA PHE A 7 48.60 17.91 -23.42
C PHE A 7 47.26 17.95 -22.65
N LEU A 8 46.22 17.28 -23.18
CA LEU A 8 44.87 17.27 -22.60
C LEU A 8 44.69 16.32 -21.41
N THR A 9 45.62 15.38 -21.19
CA THR A 9 45.57 14.46 -20.04
C THR A 9 46.46 14.90 -18.88
N GLN A 10 47.38 15.84 -19.10
CA GLN A 10 48.19 16.45 -18.04
C GLN A 10 47.56 17.69 -17.39
N GLU A 11 46.64 18.39 -18.06
CA GLU A 11 45.92 19.53 -17.43
C GLU A 11 44.80 19.11 -16.47
N THR A 12 44.18 17.94 -16.63
CA THR A 12 43.09 17.52 -15.73
C THR A 12 43.60 16.87 -14.43
N PHE A 13 44.88 16.52 -14.35
CA PHE A 13 45.48 15.85 -13.19
C PHE A 13 46.22 16.80 -12.23
N ASN A 14 46.38 18.08 -12.59
CA ASN A 14 47.14 19.07 -11.82
C ASN A 14 46.29 20.19 -11.17
N LEU A 15 44.96 20.08 -11.17
CA LEU A 15 44.07 21.06 -10.52
C LEU A 15 43.46 20.60 -9.18
N ASN A 16 43.71 19.36 -8.73
CA ASN A 16 43.12 18.83 -7.48
C ASN A 16 44.13 18.56 -6.36
N THR A 17 45.37 19.04 -6.49
CA THR A 17 46.38 18.86 -5.46
C THR A 17 47.17 20.14 -5.32
N GLN A 18 46.98 20.83 -4.18
CA GLN A 18 47.65 22.05 -3.72
C GLN A 18 46.91 23.39 -3.94
N GLU A 19 45.64 23.48 -3.54
CA GLU A 19 45.21 24.60 -2.69
C GLU A 19 44.61 24.04 -1.40
N GLN A 20 45.53 23.77 -0.50
CA GLN A 20 45.31 23.27 0.83
C GLN A 20 45.06 24.49 1.73
N PHE A 21 43.94 24.47 2.43
CA PHE A 21 43.79 25.04 3.77
C PHE A 21 44.07 26.55 3.91
N LEU A 22 43.00 27.33 4.07
CA LEU A 22 42.72 28.14 5.28
C LEU A 22 41.65 29.18 4.95
N ALA A 23 40.65 29.27 5.84
CA ALA A 23 39.62 30.31 5.92
C ALA A 23 38.46 30.22 4.91
N ASP A 24 37.43 29.43 5.25
CA ASP A 24 36.04 29.91 5.20
C ASP A 24 35.01 28.99 5.90
N GLU A 25 35.43 28.24 6.95
CA GLU A 25 34.48 27.53 7.81
C GLU A 25 33.75 28.44 8.82
N ASP A 26 34.13 29.72 8.92
CA ASP A 26 33.52 30.68 9.86
C ASP A 26 32.36 31.48 9.26
N PHE A 27 32.10 31.42 7.94
CA PHE A 27 31.00 32.19 7.32
C PHE A 27 29.72 31.38 7.03
N ARG A 28 29.74 30.06 7.24
CA ARG A 28 28.54 29.19 7.10
C ARG A 28 27.83 28.89 8.41
N ASN A 29 28.45 29.19 9.55
CA ASN A 29 27.89 28.91 10.87
C ASN A 29 27.04 30.06 11.47
N GLU A 30 26.85 31.17 10.75
CA GLU A 30 26.15 32.36 11.29
C GLU A 30 24.74 32.62 10.71
N PHE A 31 24.18 31.70 9.91
CA PHE A 31 22.80 31.83 9.40
C PHE A 31 21.85 30.68 9.77
N LEU A 32 22.28 29.74 10.61
CA LEU A 32 21.48 28.55 10.97
C LEU A 32 21.37 28.20 12.46
N PHE A 33 21.79 29.08 13.38
CA PHE A 33 21.57 28.82 14.81
C PHE A 33 21.18 30.07 15.60
N GLY A 34 19.88 30.37 15.58
CA GLY A 34 19.24 31.04 16.71
C GLY A 34 19.23 30.09 17.90
N SER A 35 20.21 30.26 18.77
CA SER A 35 20.34 29.67 20.09
C SER A 35 19.02 29.62 20.89
N GLN A 36 18.53 28.41 21.17
CA GLN A 36 17.86 28.09 22.43
C GLN A 36 18.41 26.79 22.98
N SER A 37 19.20 26.96 24.06
CA SER A 37 19.36 26.07 25.21
C SER A 37 19.41 24.55 24.99
N LEU A 38 20.60 24.02 25.27
CA LEU A 38 20.87 22.70 25.85
C LEU A 38 19.82 22.29 26.90
N GLU A 39 18.76 21.64 26.46
CA GLU A 39 18.08 20.62 27.24
C GLU A 39 18.36 19.31 26.52
N SER A 40 18.98 18.38 27.25
CA SER A 40 19.21 17.01 26.85
C SER A 40 17.96 16.46 26.16
N GLU A 41 18.03 16.30 24.83
CA GLU A 41 17.08 15.51 24.06
C GLU A 41 17.14 14.09 24.63
N SER A 42 16.23 13.81 25.57
CA SER A 42 15.79 12.45 25.81
C SER A 42 15.43 11.89 24.45
N GLU A 43 16.19 10.89 23.99
CA GLU A 43 15.78 10.02 22.89
C GLU A 43 14.31 9.69 23.13
N SER A 44 13.41 10.30 22.36
CA SER A 44 12.01 9.96 22.43
C SER A 44 11.92 8.54 21.93
N CYS A 45 11.91 7.59 22.86
CA CYS A 45 11.71 6.18 22.55
C CYS A 45 10.36 6.09 21.85
N VAL A 46 10.39 5.85 20.54
CA VAL A 46 9.17 5.63 19.77
C VAL A 46 8.60 4.31 20.26
N GLU A 47 7.52 4.39 21.05
CA GLU A 47 6.82 3.19 21.52
C GLU A 47 6.02 2.60 20.36
N TYR A 48 6.41 1.38 19.96
CA TYR A 48 5.70 0.60 18.95
C TYR A 48 4.67 -0.33 19.62
N PRO A 49 3.55 -0.64 18.95
CA PRO A 49 2.55 -1.51 19.51
C PRO A 49 3.07 -2.93 19.72
N GLN A 50 2.66 -3.55 20.83
CA GLN A 50 2.96 -4.94 21.18
C GLN A 50 1.88 -5.88 20.60
N THR A 51 1.60 -5.73 19.30
CA THR A 51 0.56 -6.47 18.59
C THR A 51 1.15 -7.13 17.34
N SER A 52 0.44 -8.13 16.83
CA SER A 52 0.79 -8.81 15.59
C SER A 52 0.44 -7.97 14.35
N GLY A 53 1.13 -8.22 13.25
CA GLY A 53 0.87 -7.52 12.00
C GLY A 53 2.04 -7.55 11.01
N PHE A 54 2.25 -6.43 10.34
CA PHE A 54 3.37 -6.21 9.42
C PHE A 54 4.28 -5.11 9.92
N VAL A 55 5.58 -5.29 9.69
CA VAL A 55 6.53 -4.19 9.52
C VAL A 55 6.92 -4.16 8.06
N TYR A 56 6.86 -2.99 7.42
CA TYR A 56 7.02 -2.90 5.97
C TYR A 56 7.63 -1.58 5.50
N ASN A 57 8.15 -1.61 4.28
CA ASN A 57 8.63 -0.47 3.53
C ASN A 57 8.02 -0.47 2.12
N ILE A 58 7.78 0.72 1.57
CA ILE A 58 7.32 0.90 0.19
C ILE A 58 8.50 1.30 -0.68
N VAL A 59 8.95 0.38 -1.53
CA VAL A 59 10.10 0.62 -2.40
C VAL A 59 9.61 1.04 -3.78
N LYS A 60 9.79 2.32 -4.09
CA LYS A 60 9.47 2.91 -5.40
C LYS A 60 10.61 2.69 -6.41
N SER A 61 10.23 2.61 -7.68
CA SER A 61 11.08 2.63 -8.87
C SER A 61 10.48 3.62 -9.86
N SER A 62 11.04 3.77 -11.06
CA SER A 62 10.63 4.79 -12.03
C SER A 62 9.15 4.72 -12.45
N SER A 63 8.57 3.52 -12.56
CA SER A 63 7.17 3.33 -13.01
C SER A 63 6.38 2.34 -12.15
N THR A 64 6.99 1.78 -11.12
CA THR A 64 6.38 0.75 -10.26
C THR A 64 6.78 0.95 -8.82
N PHE A 65 6.02 0.39 -7.90
CA PHE A 65 6.37 0.24 -6.50
C PHE A 65 6.21 -1.22 -6.06
N SER A 66 6.87 -1.59 -4.97
CA SER A 66 6.69 -2.89 -4.30
C SER A 66 6.66 -2.70 -2.80
N ILE A 67 5.80 -3.45 -2.13
CA ILE A 67 5.76 -3.49 -0.67
C ILE A 67 6.70 -4.62 -0.21
N ARG A 68 7.63 -4.29 0.69
CA ARG A 68 8.62 -5.21 1.27
C ARG A 68 8.40 -5.25 2.76
N GLY A 69 8.41 -6.42 3.38
CA GLY A 69 7.93 -6.54 4.74
C GLY A 69 8.25 -7.85 5.42
N VAL A 70 7.90 -7.88 6.69
CA VAL A 70 7.99 -9.04 7.57
C VAL A 70 6.65 -9.18 8.29
N ILE A 71 6.13 -10.41 8.32
CA ILE A 71 5.00 -10.77 9.17
C ILE A 71 5.55 -10.99 10.57
N THR A 72 4.89 -10.44 11.58
CA THR A 72 5.34 -10.53 12.95
C THR A 72 4.19 -10.75 13.93
N ASP A 73 4.46 -11.50 14.99
CA ASP A 73 3.61 -11.62 16.16
C ASP A 73 3.74 -10.43 17.11
N ASN A 74 4.84 -9.68 17.00
CA ASN A 74 5.10 -8.46 17.77
C ASN A 74 5.83 -7.40 16.95
N ILE A 75 5.11 -6.32 16.61
CA ILE A 75 5.63 -5.17 15.86
C ILE A 75 6.82 -4.52 16.58
N SER A 76 6.72 -4.29 17.90
CA SER A 76 7.80 -3.67 18.67
C SER A 76 9.08 -4.49 18.65
N GLU A 77 9.00 -5.80 18.87
CA GLU A 77 10.17 -6.69 18.83
C GLU A 77 10.84 -6.67 17.45
N THR A 78 10.05 -6.54 16.38
CA THR A 78 10.58 -6.47 15.01
C THR A 78 11.36 -5.17 14.76
N PHE A 79 10.88 -4.04 15.28
CA PHE A 79 11.62 -2.77 15.22
C PHE A 79 12.89 -2.81 16.06
N GLU A 80 12.87 -3.46 17.22
CA GLU A 80 14.07 -3.67 18.05
C GLU A 80 15.11 -4.54 17.33
N LEU A 81 14.68 -5.64 16.69
CA LEU A 81 15.56 -6.50 15.88
C LEU A 81 16.17 -5.72 14.71
N ALA A 82 15.36 -4.96 13.96
CA ALA A 82 15.85 -4.12 12.87
C ALA A 82 16.86 -3.06 13.37
N SER A 83 16.55 -2.40 14.49
CA SER A 83 17.41 -1.39 15.14
C SER A 83 18.69 -1.99 15.72
N SER A 84 18.68 -3.26 16.12
CA SER A 84 19.89 -3.98 16.51
C SER A 84 20.82 -4.27 15.32
N GLY A 85 20.28 -4.26 14.10
CA GLY A 85 20.99 -4.56 12.86
C GLY A 85 20.80 -6.00 12.37
N ASP A 86 19.67 -6.64 12.71
CA ASP A 86 19.36 -7.98 12.21
C ASP A 86 19.31 -8.00 10.68
N VAL A 87 20.22 -8.76 10.07
CA VAL A 87 20.42 -8.78 8.61
C VAL A 87 19.20 -9.35 7.88
N SER A 88 18.50 -10.32 8.49
CA SER A 88 17.33 -10.95 7.88
C SER A 88 16.17 -9.97 7.75
N THR A 89 15.88 -9.25 8.83
CA THR A 89 14.82 -8.24 8.90
C THR A 89 15.10 -7.08 7.95
N LEU A 90 16.30 -6.49 8.00
CA LEU A 90 16.71 -5.39 7.12
C LEU A 90 16.64 -5.79 5.64
N LYS A 91 17.09 -7.01 5.29
CA LYS A 91 17.02 -7.51 3.92
C LYS A 91 15.59 -7.72 3.44
N SER A 92 14.69 -8.18 4.32
CA SER A 92 13.28 -8.42 4.00
C SER A 92 12.52 -7.11 3.78
N LEU A 93 12.86 -6.07 4.55
CA LEU A 93 12.37 -4.70 4.40
C LEU A 93 13.03 -3.95 3.23
N ARG A 94 14.20 -4.41 2.77
CA ARG A 94 15.04 -3.76 1.76
C ARG A 94 15.41 -2.34 2.18
N ILE A 95 15.94 -2.22 3.40
CA ILE A 95 16.39 -0.96 4.01
C ILE A 95 17.77 -1.13 4.64
N GLU A 96 18.44 -0.02 4.89
CA GLU A 96 19.61 0.08 5.74
C GLU A 96 19.23 0.32 7.20
N LYS A 97 20.18 0.11 8.12
CA LYS A 97 19.96 0.29 9.56
C LYS A 97 19.52 1.72 9.92
N SER A 98 20.00 2.72 9.19
CA SER A 98 19.64 4.13 9.38
C SER A 98 18.18 4.43 8.99
N GLU A 99 17.58 3.62 8.14
CA GLU A 99 16.23 3.83 7.59
C GLU A 99 15.14 3.09 8.39
N VAL A 100 15.49 2.41 9.48
CA VAL A 100 14.54 1.65 10.31
C VAL A 100 13.43 2.55 10.86
N ALA A 101 13.76 3.79 11.23
CA ALA A 101 12.79 4.76 11.73
C ALA A 101 11.75 5.21 10.68
N GLU A 102 12.04 5.01 9.39
CA GLU A 102 11.13 5.34 8.28
C GLU A 102 10.20 4.17 7.92
N SER A 103 10.44 2.99 8.51
CA SER A 103 9.62 1.82 8.26
C SER A 103 8.23 1.97 8.87
N LEU A 104 7.25 1.38 8.21
CA LEU A 104 5.85 1.47 8.54
C LEU A 104 5.38 0.18 9.22
N TYR A 105 4.23 0.24 9.89
CA TYR A 105 3.58 -0.95 10.43
C TYR A 105 2.07 -0.95 10.15
N TYR A 106 1.49 -2.14 10.25
CA TYR A 106 0.05 -2.35 10.14
C TYR A 106 -0.38 -3.49 11.05
N GLU A 107 -1.30 -3.21 11.97
CA GLU A 107 -1.77 -4.19 12.96
C GLU A 107 -2.77 -5.16 12.33
N ILE A 108 -2.59 -6.45 12.61
CA ILE A 108 -3.51 -7.51 12.19
C ILE A 108 -3.67 -8.49 13.35
N PRO A 109 -4.90 -8.75 13.81
CA PRO A 109 -5.13 -9.58 15.00
C PRO A 109 -4.85 -11.08 14.79
N ASN A 110 -4.71 -11.53 13.54
CA ASN A 110 -4.53 -12.93 13.19
C ASN A 110 -3.37 -13.11 12.19
N LEU A 111 -2.37 -13.92 12.56
CA LEU A 111 -1.21 -14.20 11.73
C LEU A 111 -1.53 -14.99 10.45
N ASP A 112 -2.53 -15.87 10.47
CA ASP A 112 -2.96 -16.59 9.27
C ASP A 112 -3.52 -15.62 8.24
N LEU A 113 -4.30 -14.63 8.70
CA LEU A 113 -4.80 -13.55 7.85
C LEU A 113 -3.65 -12.67 7.33
N ALA A 114 -2.67 -12.36 8.20
CA ALA A 114 -1.48 -11.63 7.80
C ALA A 114 -0.70 -12.37 6.71
N GLN A 115 -0.56 -13.69 6.81
CA GLN A 115 0.09 -14.52 5.79
C GLN A 115 -0.63 -14.46 4.44
N VAL A 116 -1.97 -14.54 4.45
CA VAL A 116 -2.76 -14.45 3.22
C VAL A 116 -2.57 -13.09 2.53
N ILE A 117 -2.67 -12.00 3.29
CA ILE A 117 -2.43 -10.64 2.78
C ILE A 117 -0.99 -10.50 2.27
N TYR A 118 -0.01 -11.07 2.99
CA TYR A 118 1.39 -11.03 2.61
C TYR A 118 1.62 -11.69 1.25
N ASP A 119 1.12 -12.90 1.05
CA ASP A 119 1.25 -13.63 -0.22
C ASP A 119 0.51 -12.93 -1.37
N GLN A 120 -0.56 -12.21 -1.06
CA GLN A 120 -1.33 -11.48 -2.04
C GLN A 120 -0.69 -10.14 -2.46
N ILE A 121 -0.05 -9.43 -1.54
CA ILE A 121 0.36 -8.03 -1.73
C ILE A 121 1.88 -7.84 -1.75
N PHE A 122 2.59 -8.50 -0.85
CA PHE A 122 4.01 -8.24 -0.63
C PHE A 122 4.87 -8.87 -1.72
N ASN A 123 6.05 -8.30 -1.92
CA ASN A 123 7.06 -8.74 -2.87
C ASN A 123 6.64 -8.71 -4.36
N LYS A 124 5.44 -8.22 -4.66
CA LYS A 124 4.93 -7.97 -6.02
C LYS A 124 5.27 -6.56 -6.48
N ARG A 125 5.22 -6.35 -7.79
CA ARG A 125 5.43 -5.04 -8.42
C ARG A 125 4.08 -4.52 -8.92
N PHE A 126 3.76 -3.30 -8.55
CA PHE A 126 2.53 -2.61 -8.94
C PHE A 126 2.91 -1.34 -9.73
N PRO A 127 2.37 -1.09 -10.93
CA PRO A 127 2.53 0.20 -11.61
C PRO A 127 1.98 1.36 -10.78
N LEU A 128 2.70 2.48 -10.82
CA LEU A 128 2.25 3.74 -10.23
C LEU A 128 1.03 4.29 -10.99
N GLU A 129 1.05 4.17 -12.33
CA GLU A 129 0.02 4.66 -13.23
C GLU A 129 -0.70 3.51 -13.96
N GLU A 130 -1.30 2.59 -13.21
CA GLU A 130 -2.02 1.43 -13.78
C GLU A 130 -3.03 1.85 -14.87
N ASP A 131 -3.77 2.93 -14.63
CA ASP A 131 -4.86 3.41 -15.48
C ASP A 131 -4.36 3.94 -16.84
N LEU A 132 -3.10 4.36 -16.91
CA LEU A 132 -2.47 4.89 -18.13
C LEU A 132 -1.75 3.79 -18.91
N ILE A 133 -1.25 2.76 -18.22
CA ILE A 133 -0.37 1.73 -18.78
C ILE A 133 -1.18 0.51 -19.21
N CYS A 134 -2.14 0.07 -18.40
CA CYS A 134 -2.88 -1.17 -18.62
C CYS A 134 -3.95 -1.01 -19.71
N ASN A 135 -4.11 -2.05 -20.52
CA ASN A 135 -5.05 -2.06 -21.64
C ASN A 135 -5.79 -3.41 -21.70
N ILE A 136 -6.63 -3.61 -22.72
CA ILE A 136 -7.46 -4.83 -22.82
C ILE A 136 -6.61 -6.12 -22.85
N SER A 137 -5.39 -6.05 -23.40
CA SER A 137 -4.47 -7.18 -23.51
C SER A 137 -3.65 -7.41 -22.23
N ASP A 138 -3.54 -6.39 -21.38
CA ASP A 138 -2.86 -6.43 -20.08
C ASP A 138 -3.70 -5.64 -19.05
N PRO A 139 -4.75 -6.28 -18.50
CA PRO A 139 -5.85 -5.59 -17.81
C PRO A 139 -5.53 -5.11 -16.39
N GLY A 140 -4.26 -5.14 -16.00
CA GLY A 140 -3.83 -4.78 -14.65
C GLY A 140 -4.19 -5.83 -13.60
N PHE A 141 -4.01 -5.45 -12.34
CA PHE A 141 -4.21 -6.28 -11.15
C PHE A 141 -5.35 -5.76 -10.27
N SER A 142 -5.75 -4.51 -10.47
CA SER A 142 -6.78 -3.89 -9.65
C SER A 142 -8.18 -4.32 -10.05
N TRP A 143 -9.02 -4.50 -9.02
CA TRP A 143 -10.46 -4.53 -9.19
C TRP A 143 -11.01 -3.10 -9.25
N TRP A 144 -12.19 -2.97 -9.87
CA TRP A 144 -12.81 -1.67 -10.16
C TRP A 144 -14.23 -1.63 -9.66
N TYR A 145 -14.50 -0.74 -8.72
CA TYR A 145 -15.79 -0.58 -8.07
C TYR A 145 -16.59 0.57 -8.67
N GLN A 146 -17.88 0.31 -8.84
CA GLN A 146 -18.87 1.30 -9.24
C GLN A 146 -20.10 1.13 -8.35
N ARG A 147 -20.45 2.20 -7.63
CA ARG A 147 -21.67 2.33 -6.85
C ARG A 147 -22.66 3.22 -7.59
N SER A 148 -23.90 2.74 -7.80
CA SER A 148 -25.09 3.58 -8.01
C SER A 148 -25.93 3.53 -6.75
N ASP A 149 -27.00 4.33 -6.63
CA ASP A 149 -27.91 4.27 -5.47
C ASP A 149 -28.40 2.85 -5.15
N ASP A 150 -28.60 2.02 -6.18
CA ASP A 150 -29.29 0.73 -6.13
C ASP A 150 -28.44 -0.47 -6.59
N ALA A 151 -27.16 -0.27 -6.91
CA ALA A 151 -26.29 -1.33 -7.38
C ALA A 151 -24.85 -1.19 -6.90
N ILE A 152 -24.25 -2.33 -6.57
CA ILE A 152 -22.79 -2.50 -6.52
C ILE A 152 -22.36 -3.25 -7.77
N ARG A 153 -21.32 -2.75 -8.43
CA ARG A 153 -20.64 -3.46 -9.52
C ARG A 153 -19.14 -3.45 -9.28
N ILE A 154 -18.55 -4.64 -9.32
CA ILE A 154 -17.10 -4.84 -9.29
C ILE A 154 -16.70 -5.46 -10.62
N ASN A 155 -15.73 -4.86 -11.29
CA ASN A 155 -15.08 -5.47 -12.45
C ASN A 155 -13.70 -5.93 -11.99
N PHE A 156 -13.39 -7.21 -12.19
CA PHE A 156 -12.16 -7.82 -11.68
C PHE A 156 -10.91 -7.45 -12.49
N LYS A 157 -11.11 -6.80 -13.63
CA LYS A 157 -10.07 -6.42 -14.60
C LYS A 157 -10.44 -5.07 -15.22
N SER A 158 -9.42 -4.25 -15.50
CA SER A 158 -9.61 -3.03 -16.29
C SER A 158 -9.98 -3.43 -17.71
N HIS A 159 -11.24 -3.27 -18.06
CA HIS A 159 -11.63 -3.12 -19.45
C HIS A 159 -11.75 -1.62 -19.68
N LYS A 160 -11.31 -1.11 -20.84
CA LYS A 160 -11.68 0.23 -21.30
C LYS A 160 -13.21 0.29 -21.32
N LEU A 161 -13.77 0.73 -20.20
CA LEU A 161 -15.18 0.63 -19.95
C LEU A 161 -15.72 2.00 -20.30
N GLU A 162 -16.17 2.09 -21.54
CA GLU A 162 -16.89 3.24 -22.07
C GLU A 162 -18.11 3.49 -21.18
N GLY A 163 -18.01 4.48 -20.29
CA GLY A 163 -19.08 4.82 -19.35
C GLY A 163 -18.69 6.01 -18.49
N SER A 164 -19.54 7.03 -18.47
CA SER A 164 -19.35 8.34 -17.83
C SER A 164 -19.53 8.33 -16.30
N GLY A 165 -19.07 7.29 -15.61
CA GLY A 165 -19.18 7.15 -14.16
C GLY A 165 -17.83 7.27 -13.47
N GLN A 166 -17.76 7.96 -12.32
CA GLN A 166 -16.64 7.84 -11.41
C GLN A 166 -16.56 6.38 -10.93
N ARG A 167 -15.38 5.79 -11.06
CA ARG A 167 -15.10 4.45 -10.57
C ARG A 167 -13.94 4.51 -9.61
N LEU A 168 -14.08 3.73 -8.55
CA LEU A 168 -13.06 3.61 -7.53
C LEU A 168 -12.18 2.41 -7.87
N LYS A 169 -10.88 2.65 -7.98
CA LYS A 169 -9.88 1.58 -8.04
C LYS A 169 -9.80 0.94 -6.65
N LEU A 170 -10.04 -0.36 -6.57
CA LEU A 170 -10.00 -1.09 -5.30
C LEU A 170 -8.60 -1.61 -4.94
N GLY A 171 -7.75 -1.81 -5.95
CA GLY A 171 -6.49 -2.52 -5.81
C GLY A 171 -6.62 -4.04 -5.99
N PRO A 172 -5.52 -4.79 -5.78
CA PRO A 172 -5.49 -6.25 -5.85
C PRO A 172 -6.06 -6.85 -4.57
N ILE A 173 -7.35 -6.67 -4.33
CA ILE A 173 -7.99 -7.07 -3.07
C ILE A 173 -8.43 -8.54 -3.02
N GLY A 174 -8.39 -9.27 -4.14
CA GLY A 174 -8.62 -10.71 -4.12
C GLY A 174 -8.18 -11.43 -5.40
N ASP A 175 -8.09 -12.75 -5.31
CA ASP A 175 -8.01 -13.63 -6.48
C ASP A 175 -9.39 -13.81 -7.12
N VAL A 176 -9.47 -13.65 -8.44
CA VAL A 176 -10.73 -13.65 -9.19
C VAL A 176 -11.43 -15.02 -9.19
N CYS A 177 -10.66 -16.09 -9.26
CA CYS A 177 -11.20 -17.45 -9.28
C CYS A 177 -11.79 -17.79 -7.91
N ILE A 178 -11.06 -17.47 -6.84
CA ILE A 178 -11.54 -17.65 -5.46
C ILE A 178 -12.77 -16.78 -5.20
N ALA A 179 -12.72 -15.51 -5.57
CA ALA A 179 -13.83 -14.58 -5.42
C ALA A 179 -15.09 -15.04 -6.15
N SER A 180 -14.95 -15.54 -7.38
CA SER A 180 -16.10 -16.04 -8.15
C SER A 180 -16.80 -17.21 -7.45
N ILE A 181 -16.02 -18.14 -6.88
CA ILE A 181 -16.56 -19.29 -6.13
C ILE A 181 -17.24 -18.82 -4.85
N LEU A 182 -16.60 -17.94 -4.09
CA LEU A 182 -17.10 -17.51 -2.78
C LEU A 182 -18.29 -16.55 -2.91
N PHE A 183 -18.32 -15.66 -3.90
CA PHE A 183 -19.51 -14.85 -4.19
C PHE A 183 -20.68 -15.70 -4.68
N THR A 184 -20.45 -16.73 -5.50
CA THR A 184 -21.52 -17.67 -5.88
C THR A 184 -22.12 -18.37 -4.65
N ARG A 185 -21.30 -18.72 -3.66
CA ARG A 185 -21.78 -19.28 -2.40
C ARG A 185 -22.52 -18.24 -1.54
N LEU A 186 -22.06 -16.99 -1.58
CA LEU A 186 -22.65 -15.87 -0.86
C LEU A 186 -24.06 -15.52 -1.39
N GLU A 187 -24.33 -15.74 -2.68
CA GLU A 187 -25.65 -15.50 -3.32
C GLU A 187 -26.81 -16.05 -2.49
N LYS A 188 -26.76 -17.35 -2.16
CA LYS A 188 -27.82 -18.02 -1.40
C LYS A 188 -28.02 -17.40 -0.02
N ALA A 189 -26.92 -17.09 0.66
CA ALA A 189 -27.01 -16.45 1.98
C ALA A 189 -27.59 -15.04 1.89
N LEU A 190 -27.27 -14.29 0.83
CA LEU A 190 -27.84 -12.97 0.60
C LEU A 190 -29.33 -13.05 0.27
N GLU A 191 -29.77 -14.00 -0.55
CA GLU A 191 -31.19 -14.20 -0.88
C GLU A 191 -32.04 -14.53 0.36
N GLU A 192 -31.48 -15.26 1.34
CA GLU A 192 -32.16 -15.54 2.61
C GLU A 192 -32.32 -14.30 3.49
N LYS A 193 -31.43 -13.32 3.34
CA LYS A 193 -31.35 -12.14 4.21
C LYS A 193 -31.94 -10.88 3.58
N MET A 194 -31.94 -10.78 2.26
CA MET A 194 -32.42 -9.62 1.51
C MET A 194 -32.99 -10.03 0.15
N ASN A 195 -34.03 -9.32 -0.29
CA ASN A 195 -34.60 -9.54 -1.61
C ASN A 195 -33.70 -8.94 -2.68
N LEU A 196 -33.25 -9.76 -3.64
CA LEU A 196 -32.40 -9.33 -4.75
C LEU A 196 -33.23 -9.06 -6.00
N LEU A 197 -32.89 -7.98 -6.72
CA LEU A 197 -33.33 -7.75 -8.10
C LEU A 197 -32.38 -8.39 -9.10
N GLU A 198 -31.07 -8.34 -8.81
CA GLU A 198 -30.03 -8.90 -9.64
C GLU A 198 -28.88 -9.39 -8.76
N PHE A 199 -28.44 -10.61 -9.02
CA PHE A 199 -27.17 -11.14 -8.57
C PHE A 199 -26.48 -11.75 -9.78
N SER A 200 -25.26 -11.32 -10.07
CA SER A 200 -24.50 -11.86 -11.20
C SER A 200 -23.03 -11.92 -10.86
N ILE A 201 -22.44 -13.09 -11.05
CA ILE A 201 -21.01 -13.32 -10.86
C ILE A 201 -20.44 -14.05 -12.07
N SER A 202 -19.31 -13.58 -12.55
CA SER A 202 -18.52 -14.18 -13.63
C SER A 202 -17.04 -13.89 -13.40
N GLU A 203 -16.17 -14.49 -14.19
CA GLU A 203 -14.73 -14.20 -14.16
C GLU A 203 -14.39 -12.73 -14.49
N LYS A 204 -15.34 -11.95 -15.00
CA LYS A 204 -15.13 -10.54 -15.37
C LYS A 204 -15.67 -9.56 -14.34
N HIS A 205 -16.78 -9.90 -13.70
CA HIS A 205 -17.50 -8.97 -12.85
C HIS A 205 -18.39 -9.66 -11.83
N PHE A 206 -18.68 -8.90 -10.78
CA PHE A 206 -19.69 -9.14 -9.78
C PHE A 206 -20.69 -7.97 -9.79
N ILE A 207 -21.99 -8.26 -9.81
CA ILE A 207 -23.07 -7.28 -9.74
C ILE A 207 -24.06 -7.73 -8.68
N LEU A 208 -24.44 -6.78 -7.82
CA LEU A 208 -25.45 -6.96 -6.80
C LEU A 208 -26.43 -5.77 -6.83
N LYS A 209 -27.71 -6.07 -6.97
CA LYS A 209 -28.80 -5.09 -6.85
C LYS A 209 -29.85 -5.59 -5.87
N PRO A 210 -29.97 -4.98 -4.68
CA PRO A 210 -31.08 -5.29 -3.80
C PRO A 210 -32.37 -4.64 -4.31
N LYS A 211 -33.51 -5.21 -3.90
CA LYS A 211 -34.82 -4.59 -4.10
C LYS A 211 -35.03 -3.37 -3.20
N ASP A 212 -34.42 -3.39 -2.02
CA ASP A 212 -34.36 -2.26 -1.10
C ASP A 212 -32.93 -1.71 -1.07
N ARG A 213 -32.75 -0.52 -1.64
CA ARG A 213 -31.44 0.15 -1.71
C ARG A 213 -30.91 0.62 -0.35
N PHE A 214 -31.76 0.69 0.67
CA PHE A 214 -31.37 1.08 2.03
C PHE A 214 -31.17 -0.14 2.93
N HIS A 215 -31.13 -1.34 2.36
CA HIS A 215 -30.96 -2.56 3.12
C HIS A 215 -29.58 -2.58 3.81
N ARG A 216 -29.54 -2.81 5.13
CA ARG A 216 -28.31 -2.73 5.92
C ARG A 216 -27.15 -3.59 5.38
N ILE A 217 -27.43 -4.81 4.94
CA ILE A 217 -26.40 -5.71 4.37
C ILE A 217 -25.77 -5.15 3.10
N PHE A 218 -26.57 -4.45 2.29
CA PHE A 218 -26.07 -3.84 1.08
C PHE A 218 -25.11 -2.69 1.40
N GLU A 219 -25.43 -1.90 2.42
CA GLU A 219 -24.53 -0.86 2.93
C GLU A 219 -23.26 -1.46 3.55
N GLU A 220 -23.39 -2.51 4.37
CA GLU A 220 -22.23 -3.23 4.93
C GLU A 220 -21.31 -3.78 3.83
N LEU A 221 -21.86 -4.30 2.73
CA LEU A 221 -21.06 -4.70 1.55
C LEU A 221 -20.37 -3.51 0.88
N SER A 222 -21.06 -2.38 0.74
CA SER A 222 -20.45 -1.17 0.18
C SER A 222 -19.25 -0.72 1.01
N LEU A 223 -19.37 -0.69 2.34
CA LEU A 223 -18.27 -0.29 3.24
C LEU A 223 -17.05 -1.21 3.14
N VAL A 224 -17.25 -2.52 2.94
CA VAL A 224 -16.15 -3.46 2.70
C VAL A 224 -15.32 -3.06 1.47
N PHE A 225 -15.97 -2.62 0.39
CA PHE A 225 -15.26 -2.25 -0.84
C PHE A 225 -14.74 -0.81 -0.82
N GLU A 226 -15.52 0.12 -0.30
CA GLU A 226 -15.20 1.54 -0.31
C GLU A 226 -14.09 1.86 0.70
N GLU A 227 -14.22 1.33 1.92
CA GLU A 227 -13.41 1.73 3.08
C GLU A 227 -12.61 0.55 3.68
N GLY A 228 -12.92 -0.69 3.30
CA GLY A 228 -12.31 -1.87 3.92
C GLY A 228 -12.81 -2.12 5.34
N GLU A 229 -14.04 -1.67 5.65
CA GLU A 229 -14.61 -1.79 6.99
C GLU A 229 -15.68 -2.89 7.07
N LEU A 230 -15.61 -3.66 8.15
CA LEU A 230 -16.54 -4.73 8.43
C LEU A 230 -16.62 -4.97 9.94
N ASP A 231 -17.74 -4.58 10.53
CA ASP A 231 -17.96 -4.78 11.95
C ASP A 231 -18.06 -6.26 12.30
N SER A 232 -17.47 -6.64 13.44
CA SER A 232 -17.54 -8.03 13.94
C SER A 232 -18.97 -8.53 14.19
N ASP A 233 -19.93 -7.62 14.40
CA ASP A 233 -21.36 -7.92 14.62
C ASP A 233 -22.26 -7.61 13.41
N ALA A 234 -21.65 -7.31 12.25
CA ALA A 234 -22.33 -6.96 11.00
C ALA A 234 -23.41 -7.99 10.62
N GLN A 235 -24.53 -7.51 10.10
CA GLN A 235 -25.67 -8.37 9.74
C GLN A 235 -25.34 -9.35 8.63
N ILE A 236 -24.44 -8.96 7.72
CA ILE A 236 -23.97 -9.83 6.65
C ILE A 236 -23.31 -11.10 7.19
N LEU A 237 -22.57 -11.02 8.31
CA LEU A 237 -21.83 -12.14 8.87
C LEU A 237 -22.70 -13.17 9.60
N ARG A 238 -23.89 -12.76 10.07
CA ARG A 238 -24.76 -13.61 10.90
C ARG A 238 -25.24 -14.83 10.12
N GLY A 239 -25.00 -16.03 10.59
CA GLY A 239 -25.48 -17.25 9.89
C GLY A 239 -24.74 -17.58 8.59
N LEU A 240 -23.69 -16.86 8.22
CA LEU A 240 -22.76 -17.32 7.20
C LEU A 240 -21.95 -18.51 7.72
N ASP A 241 -21.55 -19.39 6.81
CA ASP A 241 -20.54 -20.39 7.11
C ASP A 241 -19.18 -19.72 7.35
N GLU A 242 -18.31 -20.41 8.09
CA GLU A 242 -17.05 -19.83 8.55
C GLU A 242 -16.13 -19.42 7.40
N THR A 243 -16.14 -20.16 6.28
CA THR A 243 -15.32 -19.81 5.10
C THR A 243 -15.77 -18.48 4.51
N LEU A 244 -17.08 -18.23 4.38
CA LEU A 244 -17.59 -16.97 3.85
C LEU A 244 -17.33 -15.80 4.80
N LYS A 245 -17.42 -16.01 6.12
CA LYS A 245 -17.07 -14.97 7.09
C LYS A 245 -15.61 -14.58 6.99
N LEU A 246 -14.71 -15.57 7.05
CA LEU A 246 -13.28 -15.34 6.96
C LEU A 246 -12.91 -14.65 5.65
N TYR A 247 -13.56 -15.02 4.54
CA TYR A 247 -13.35 -14.37 3.26
C TYR A 247 -13.76 -12.89 3.25
N LEU A 248 -14.92 -12.53 3.82
CA LEU A 248 -15.35 -11.13 3.90
C LEU A 248 -14.43 -10.29 4.80
N ILE A 249 -13.98 -10.89 5.92
CA ILE A 249 -13.01 -10.27 6.84
C ILE A 249 -11.67 -10.05 6.12
N GLU A 250 -11.21 -11.06 5.38
CA GLU A 250 -9.99 -10.99 4.57
C GLU A 250 -10.08 -9.87 3.54
N LEU A 251 -11.16 -9.84 2.76
CA LEU A 251 -11.39 -8.84 1.72
C LEU A 251 -11.40 -7.41 2.28
N ALA A 252 -12.11 -7.19 3.40
CA ALA A 252 -12.15 -5.90 4.09
C ALA A 252 -10.75 -5.50 4.59
N THR A 253 -10.02 -6.44 5.21
CA THR A 253 -8.68 -6.19 5.77
C THR A 253 -7.67 -5.86 4.67
N ILE A 254 -7.66 -6.61 3.56
CA ILE A 254 -6.80 -6.33 2.40
C ILE A 254 -7.14 -4.95 1.84
N ARG A 255 -8.43 -4.62 1.68
CA ARG A 255 -8.85 -3.33 1.16
C ARG A 255 -8.39 -2.17 2.05
N LYS A 256 -8.56 -2.28 3.37
CA LYS A 256 -8.13 -1.27 4.34
C LYS A 256 -6.62 -1.08 4.32
N PHE A 257 -5.86 -2.17 4.27
CA PHE A 257 -4.41 -2.09 4.12
C PHE A 257 -4.02 -1.43 2.80
N TRP A 258 -4.67 -1.79 1.69
CA TRP A 258 -4.37 -1.21 0.37
C TRP A 258 -4.67 0.29 0.31
N LEU A 259 -5.78 0.74 0.91
CA LEU A 259 -6.09 2.16 1.05
C LEU A 259 -4.98 2.93 1.78
N GLN A 260 -4.40 2.36 2.84
CA GLN A 260 -3.26 2.94 3.52
C GLN A 260 -2.05 3.05 2.59
N ILE A 261 -1.73 1.99 1.84
CA ILE A 261 -0.63 2.02 0.86
C ILE A 261 -0.87 3.11 -0.20
N GLU A 262 -2.09 3.23 -0.74
CA GLU A 262 -2.43 4.26 -1.74
C GLU A 262 -2.27 5.66 -1.15
N SER A 263 -2.73 5.89 0.07
CA SER A 263 -2.61 7.18 0.76
C SER A 263 -1.14 7.60 0.94
N LEU A 264 -0.29 6.66 1.36
CA LEU A 264 1.14 6.89 1.55
C LEU A 264 1.82 7.16 0.22
N ASN A 265 1.55 6.34 -0.79
CA ASN A 265 2.15 6.51 -2.12
C ASN A 265 1.82 7.86 -2.76
N THR A 266 0.60 8.37 -2.55
CA THR A 266 0.15 9.67 -3.09
C THR A 266 0.78 10.84 -2.34
N ASN A 267 0.97 10.73 -1.02
CA ASN A 267 1.56 11.79 -0.20
C ASN A 267 3.08 11.95 -0.41
N PHE A 268 3.81 10.89 -0.77
CA PHE A 268 5.23 10.95 -1.09
C PHE A 268 5.55 11.78 -2.36
N ASP A 269 4.59 12.02 -3.23
CA ASP A 269 4.82 12.76 -4.48
C ASP A 269 4.88 14.30 -4.24
N TYR A 270 4.32 14.79 -3.12
CA TYR A 270 4.39 16.22 -2.75
C TYR A 270 5.76 16.64 -2.20
N SER A 271 6.48 15.76 -1.50
CA SER A 271 7.82 16.09 -0.97
C SER A 271 8.91 16.12 -2.05
N THR A 272 8.76 15.30 -3.10
CA THR A 272 9.73 15.24 -4.21
C THR A 272 9.54 16.41 -5.20
N SER A 273 8.32 16.94 -5.30
CA SER A 273 7.98 18.03 -6.22
C SER A 273 8.41 19.43 -5.74
N GLN A 274 8.73 19.62 -4.45
CA GLN A 274 9.20 20.90 -3.94
C GLN A 274 10.71 21.14 -4.14
N ASN A 275 11.50 20.08 -4.40
CA ASN A 275 12.94 20.20 -4.67
C ASN A 275 13.30 20.42 -6.15
N LEU A 276 12.31 20.54 -7.04
CA LEU A 276 12.50 20.85 -8.47
C LEU A 276 12.07 22.28 -8.84
N LEU A 277 11.68 23.10 -7.85
CA LEU A 277 11.26 24.50 -8.05
C LEU A 277 11.95 25.49 -7.09
N SER A 278 13.10 25.14 -6.51
CA SER A 278 13.97 26.06 -5.76
C SER A 278 15.33 26.22 -6.42
#